data_AF-A0A975U772-F1
#
_entry.id   AF-A0A975U772-F1
#
_cell.length_a   1.000
_cell.length_b   1.000
_cell.length_c   1.000
_cell.angle_alpha   90.00
_cell.angle_beta   90.00
_cell.angle_gamma   90.00
#
_symmetry.space_group_name_H-M   'P 1'
#
loop_
_entity.id
_entity.type
_entity.pdbx_description
1 polymer ?
#
loop_
_entity_poly.entity_id
_entity_poly.type
_entity_poly.pdbx_seq_one_letter_code
_entity_poly.pdbx_strand_id
1 'polypeptide(L)'
;MLGYYLYLKWPTGVDVELSRPVDQTIQSLIVLADKEKKINPDPYASSRYRPNDTLYDPVLAIQQGNWAKAEQLLKPMVDKGNATAMFWLAEITYRSSAFSGSGGAALFEKSAKLGNPYAALRLSPKYNQYQCEMRMSSYCDDSWSKIGIDLLAKRASSGDLSAQYALLYYARFDNADEKYFYEFINTVKEGMNENYFRPLRHLISMYLKREHSSLFDSSVNPLSEKDKKELLKLLFYAADNNDIDSLNVINKRFKNVLSSERYLNQSVGRNLSVLDNKHFVLTFDYFVAKGKEHREFVVQGYAVAKLFATYEGNEYGILTTVYQDQLEKSGITALTDDEKKNADLLYQTYLNKQKPVIYIDEISGAWGDVIY
;
A
#
# COMPACT_ATOMS: atom_id res chain seq x y z
N MET A 1 36.57 -28.19 7.96
CA MET A 1 35.74 -28.33 6.75
C MET A 1 34.62 -27.31 6.83
N LEU A 2 34.78 -26.17 6.14
CA LEU A 2 33.72 -25.16 5.99
C LEU A 2 32.78 -25.68 4.90
N GLY A 3 31.67 -26.29 5.30
CA GLY A 3 30.63 -26.72 4.37
C GLY A 3 29.91 -25.49 3.83
N TYR A 4 30.17 -25.13 2.58
CA TYR A 4 29.26 -24.30 1.81
C TYR A 4 27.96 -25.09 1.64
N TYR A 5 26.93 -24.75 2.42
CA TYR A 5 25.57 -25.18 2.12
C TYR A 5 25.16 -24.50 0.81
N LEU A 6 25.18 -25.26 -0.29
CA LEU A 6 24.39 -24.90 -1.46
C LEU A 6 22.92 -24.98 -1.04
N TYR A 7 22.31 -23.82 -0.78
CA TYR A 7 20.86 -23.73 -0.64
C TYR A 7 20.25 -23.95 -2.03
N LEU A 8 19.89 -25.19 -2.34
CA LEU A 8 19.10 -25.53 -3.52
C LEU A 8 17.64 -25.14 -3.24
N LYS A 9 17.15 -24.12 -3.95
CA LYS A 9 15.76 -23.66 -3.85
C LYS A 9 14.89 -24.49 -4.80
N TRP A 10 14.14 -25.43 -4.25
CA TRP A 10 13.13 -26.18 -5.03
C TRP A 10 11.96 -25.27 -5.40
N PRO A 11 11.50 -25.26 -6.67
CA PRO A 11 10.32 -24.52 -7.05
C PRO A 11 9.10 -24.96 -6.25
N THR A 12 8.38 -23.99 -5.71
CA THR A 12 7.11 -24.20 -5.02
C THR A 12 5.98 -24.36 -6.04
N GLY A 13 4.79 -24.80 -5.60
CA GLY A 13 3.62 -24.85 -6.48
C GLY A 13 3.25 -23.46 -7.01
N VAL A 14 3.41 -22.43 -6.18
CA VAL A 14 3.27 -21.03 -6.60
C VAL A 14 4.26 -20.65 -7.71
N ASP A 15 5.54 -21.05 -7.60
CA ASP A 15 6.55 -20.76 -8.63
C ASP A 15 6.18 -21.40 -9.97
N VAL A 16 5.63 -22.62 -9.93
CA VAL A 16 5.13 -23.31 -11.13
C VAL A 16 3.96 -22.54 -11.75
N GLU A 17 2.97 -22.12 -10.98
CA GLU A 17 1.82 -21.37 -11.50
C GLU A 17 2.21 -19.99 -12.04
N LEU A 18 3.14 -19.29 -11.40
CA LEU A 18 3.67 -18.00 -11.85
C LEU A 18 4.54 -18.10 -13.12
N SER A 19 5.04 -19.30 -13.44
CA SER A 19 5.82 -19.55 -14.66
C SER A 19 4.94 -19.72 -15.92
N ARG A 20 3.65 -20.00 -15.73
CA ARG A 20 2.68 -20.16 -16.82
C ARG A 20 2.29 -18.78 -17.42
N PRO A 21 1.80 -18.74 -18.67
CA PRO A 21 1.32 -17.50 -19.28
C PRO A 21 0.23 -16.83 -18.45
N VAL A 22 0.35 -15.51 -18.23
CA VAL A 22 -0.55 -14.77 -17.35
C VAL A 22 -2.01 -14.88 -17.81
N ASP A 23 -2.26 -14.80 -19.11
CA ASP A 23 -3.61 -14.87 -19.67
C ASP A 23 -4.33 -16.20 -19.45
N GLN A 24 -3.58 -17.26 -19.17
CA GLN A 24 -4.13 -18.57 -18.80
C GLN A 24 -4.35 -18.67 -17.30
N THR A 25 -3.35 -18.27 -16.51
CA THR A 25 -3.36 -18.44 -15.05
C THR A 25 -4.41 -17.56 -14.36
N ILE A 26 -4.61 -16.32 -14.84
CA ILE A 26 -5.51 -15.35 -14.18
C ILE A 26 -6.67 -14.92 -15.08
N GLN A 27 -7.06 -15.79 -16.02
CA GLN A 27 -8.11 -15.53 -17.00
C GLN A 27 -9.42 -15.02 -16.36
N SER A 28 -9.79 -15.58 -15.21
CA SER A 28 -11.01 -15.18 -14.49
C SER A 28 -10.98 -13.72 -14.01
N LEU A 29 -9.81 -13.20 -13.64
CA LEU A 29 -9.60 -11.81 -13.24
C LEU A 29 -9.64 -10.87 -14.45
N ILE A 30 -9.04 -11.29 -15.57
CA ILE A 30 -9.04 -10.52 -16.82
C ILE A 30 -10.47 -10.37 -17.35
N VAL A 31 -11.24 -11.47 -17.36
CA VAL A 31 -12.64 -11.46 -17.77
C VAL A 31 -13.49 -10.54 -16.88
N LEU A 32 -13.19 -10.48 -15.57
CA LEU A 32 -13.85 -9.55 -14.66
C LEU A 32 -13.52 -8.08 -15.03
N ALA A 33 -12.23 -7.76 -15.16
CA ALA A 33 -11.77 -6.43 -15.52
C ALA A 33 -12.33 -5.93 -16.87
N ASP A 34 -12.50 -6.84 -17.84
CA ASP A 34 -13.05 -6.49 -19.16
C ASP A 34 -14.56 -6.24 -19.16
N LYS A 35 -15.32 -6.82 -18.22
CA LYS A 35 -16.77 -6.61 -18.10
C LYS A 35 -17.12 -5.27 -17.44
N GLU A 36 -16.31 -4.81 -16.52
CA GLU A 36 -16.63 -3.71 -15.62
C GLU A 36 -15.79 -2.44 -15.90
N LYS A 37 -16.07 -1.79 -17.03
CA LYS A 37 -15.33 -0.60 -17.50
C LYS A 37 -15.89 0.73 -16.99
N LYS A 38 -16.52 0.74 -15.81
CA LYS A 38 -17.16 1.94 -15.26
C LYS A 38 -16.26 2.60 -14.23
N ILE A 39 -16.02 3.89 -14.40
CA ILE A 39 -15.34 4.71 -13.40
C ILE A 39 -16.25 4.83 -12.17
N ASN A 40 -15.70 4.49 -11.01
CA ASN A 40 -16.40 4.58 -9.73
C ASN A 40 -16.52 6.05 -9.31
N PRO A 41 -17.75 6.58 -9.13
CA PRO A 41 -17.94 7.99 -8.77
C PRO A 41 -17.57 8.28 -7.31
N ASP A 42 -17.43 7.25 -6.48
CA ASP A 42 -17.08 7.40 -5.07
C ASP A 42 -15.55 7.51 -4.90
N PRO A 43 -15.02 8.68 -4.50
CA PRO A 43 -13.58 8.86 -4.33
C PRO A 43 -12.99 7.99 -3.22
N TYR A 44 -13.82 7.45 -2.31
CA TYR A 44 -13.40 6.57 -1.22
C TYR A 44 -13.66 5.09 -1.49
N ALA A 45 -13.96 4.72 -2.74
CA ALA A 45 -14.33 3.35 -3.11
C ALA A 45 -13.33 2.30 -2.63
N SER A 46 -12.02 2.56 -2.76
CA SER A 46 -10.95 1.67 -2.32
C SER A 46 -10.37 2.02 -0.94
N SER A 47 -10.98 2.94 -0.21
CA SER A 47 -10.48 3.41 1.09
C SER A 47 -10.78 2.38 2.19
N ARG A 48 -9.75 1.95 2.93
CA ARG A 48 -9.87 0.97 4.02
C ARG A 48 -10.77 1.45 5.15
N TYR A 49 -10.64 2.73 5.47
CA TYR A 49 -11.47 3.48 6.40
C TYR A 49 -12.06 4.67 5.65
N ARG A 50 -13.35 4.95 5.85
CA ARG A 50 -14.10 6.03 5.20
C ARG A 50 -14.36 7.17 6.18
N PRO A 51 -14.64 8.41 5.74
CA PRO A 51 -14.80 9.56 6.63
C PRO A 51 -15.76 9.42 7.82
N ASN A 52 -16.76 8.53 7.73
CA ASN A 52 -17.71 8.28 8.81
C ASN A 52 -17.23 7.23 9.82
N ASP A 53 -16.11 6.54 9.56
CA ASP A 53 -15.53 5.57 10.47
C ASP A 53 -14.78 6.29 11.59
N THR A 54 -14.96 5.82 12.82
CA THR A 54 -14.31 6.42 14.00
C THR A 54 -12.77 6.40 13.91
N LEU A 55 -12.21 5.46 13.14
CA LEU A 55 -10.77 5.33 12.93
C LEU A 55 -10.25 6.09 11.70
N TYR A 56 -11.10 6.77 10.93
CA TYR A 56 -10.66 7.50 9.74
C TYR A 56 -9.61 8.56 10.06
N ASP A 57 -9.96 9.55 10.88
CA ASP A 57 -9.05 10.66 11.22
C ASP A 57 -7.73 10.22 11.86
N PRO A 58 -7.71 9.30 12.86
CA PRO A 58 -6.43 8.87 13.42
C PRO A 58 -5.59 8.07 12.42
N VAL A 59 -6.18 7.16 11.64
CA VAL A 59 -5.41 6.34 10.69
C VAL A 59 -4.94 7.19 9.50
N LEU A 60 -5.72 8.19 9.09
CA LEU A 60 -5.26 9.19 8.13
C LEU A 60 -4.04 9.97 8.65
N ALA A 61 -4.07 10.41 9.92
CA ALA A 61 -2.95 11.08 10.54
C ALA A 61 -1.70 10.18 10.59
N ILE A 62 -1.85 8.88 10.86
CA ILE A 62 -0.79 7.86 10.77
C ILE A 62 -0.24 7.80 9.34
N GLN A 63 -1.10 7.67 8.34
CA GLN A 63 -0.67 7.58 6.93
C GLN A 63 0.12 8.80 6.49
N GLN A 64 -0.28 9.99 6.94
CA GLN A 64 0.36 11.26 6.66
C GLN A 64 1.66 11.48 7.47
N GLY A 65 1.96 10.62 8.45
CA GLY A 65 3.12 10.78 9.33
C GLY A 65 2.91 11.78 10.47
N ASN A 66 1.68 12.26 10.67
CA ASN A 66 1.31 13.13 11.79
C ASN A 66 1.03 12.29 13.05
N TRP A 67 2.09 11.71 13.61
CA TRP A 67 2.03 10.79 14.75
C TRP A 67 1.43 11.42 16.00
N ALA A 68 1.73 12.70 16.27
CA ALA A 68 1.19 13.42 17.43
C ALA A 68 -0.33 13.59 17.36
N LYS A 69 -0.86 13.98 16.18
CA LYS A 69 -2.31 14.06 15.96
C LYS A 69 -2.96 12.68 16.07
N ALA A 70 -2.34 11.65 15.49
CA ALA A 70 -2.83 10.29 15.59
C ALA A 70 -2.94 9.82 17.05
N GLU A 71 -1.90 10.03 17.85
CA GLU A 71 -1.86 9.68 19.27
C GLU A 71 -2.98 10.41 20.06
N GLN A 72 -3.15 11.71 19.86
CA GLN A 72 -4.20 12.50 20.50
C GLN A 72 -5.61 11.94 20.19
N LEU A 73 -5.84 11.54 18.94
CA LEU A 73 -7.13 10.99 18.50
C LEU A 73 -7.36 9.55 18.99
N LEU A 74 -6.30 8.73 19.07
CA LEU A 74 -6.41 7.32 19.47
C LEU A 74 -6.56 7.12 20.98
N LYS A 75 -5.88 7.92 21.81
CA LYS A 75 -5.88 7.78 23.28
C LYS A 75 -7.29 7.66 23.89
N PRO A 76 -8.26 8.55 23.61
CA PRO A 76 -9.60 8.42 24.15
C PRO A 76 -10.32 7.11 23.78
N MET A 77 -10.01 6.52 22.61
CA MET A 77 -10.57 5.24 22.19
C MET A 77 -9.89 4.06 22.89
N VAL A 78 -8.58 4.16 23.11
CA VAL A 78 -7.80 3.19 23.88
C VAL A 78 -8.27 3.12 25.33
N ASP A 79 -8.54 4.27 25.94
CA ASP A 79 -9.08 4.36 27.31
C ASP A 79 -10.46 3.71 27.43
N LYS A 80 -11.26 3.77 26.36
CA LYS A 80 -12.56 3.10 26.23
C LYS A 80 -12.47 1.61 25.88
N GLY A 81 -11.27 1.05 25.74
CA GLY A 81 -11.08 -0.38 25.46
C GLY A 81 -11.16 -0.77 23.98
N ASN A 82 -11.06 0.17 23.03
CA ASN A 82 -11.11 -0.18 21.61
C ASN A 82 -9.82 -0.91 21.17
N ALA A 83 -9.95 -2.19 20.84
CA ALA A 83 -8.82 -3.05 20.48
C ALA A 83 -8.11 -2.59 19.19
N THR A 84 -8.84 -2.10 18.18
CA THR A 84 -8.22 -1.62 16.93
C THR A 84 -7.49 -0.29 17.14
N ALA A 85 -8.01 0.60 17.98
CA ALA A 85 -7.31 1.82 18.37
C ALA A 85 -6.02 1.50 19.15
N MET A 86 -6.04 0.48 20.03
CA MET A 86 -4.83 0.01 20.71
C MET A 86 -3.79 -0.50 19.73
N PHE A 87 -4.21 -1.23 18.69
CA PHE A 87 -3.31 -1.69 17.63
C PHE A 87 -2.66 -0.52 16.90
N TRP A 88 -3.44 0.47 16.45
CA TRP A 88 -2.90 1.63 15.74
C TRP A 88 -2.01 2.51 16.64
N LEU A 89 -2.36 2.67 17.92
CA LEU A 89 -1.50 3.38 18.87
C LEU A 89 -0.20 2.61 19.12
N ALA A 90 -0.29 1.28 19.24
CA ALA A 90 0.89 0.43 19.38
C ALA A 90 1.83 0.58 18.19
N GLU A 91 1.29 0.53 16.96
CA GLU A 91 2.04 0.67 15.69
C GLU A 91 2.91 1.93 15.63
N ILE A 92 2.41 3.07 16.11
CA ILE A 92 3.17 4.33 16.12
C ILE A 92 4.07 4.46 17.36
N THR A 93 3.76 3.74 18.44
CA THR A 93 4.50 3.82 19.70
C THR A 93 5.75 2.95 19.68
N TYR A 94 5.66 1.68 19.25
CA TYR A 94 6.75 0.69 19.46
C TYR A 94 8.06 1.03 18.71
N ARG A 95 7.99 1.85 17.65
CA ARG A 95 9.15 2.33 16.89
C ARG A 95 9.53 3.79 17.14
N SER A 96 8.77 4.52 17.95
CA SER A 96 8.99 5.96 18.17
C SER A 96 10.36 6.29 18.79
N SER A 97 10.99 5.38 19.52
CA SER A 97 12.39 5.49 19.95
C SER A 97 13.01 4.11 20.21
N ALA A 98 14.30 4.09 20.57
CA ALA A 98 14.98 2.86 20.99
C ALA A 98 14.40 2.26 22.29
N PHE A 99 13.67 3.04 23.09
CA PHE A 99 13.16 2.65 24.41
C PHE A 99 11.64 2.51 24.49
N SER A 100 10.92 2.84 23.41
CA SER A 100 9.45 2.82 23.39
C SER A 100 8.83 1.46 23.08
N GLY A 101 9.67 0.46 22.79
CA GLY A 101 9.22 -0.85 22.33
C GLY A 101 8.34 -1.58 23.34
N SER A 102 8.63 -1.49 24.65
CA SER A 102 7.82 -2.11 25.70
C SER A 102 6.42 -1.47 25.84
N GLY A 103 6.31 -0.15 25.68
CA GLY A 103 5.03 0.56 25.73
C GLY A 103 4.12 0.18 24.56
N GLY A 104 4.67 0.10 23.35
CA GLY A 104 3.93 -0.40 22.18
C GLY A 104 3.57 -1.88 22.31
N ALA A 105 4.47 -2.71 22.83
CA ALA A 105 4.22 -4.14 23.04
C ALA A 105 3.09 -4.39 24.03
N ALA A 106 3.01 -3.64 25.14
CA ALA A 106 1.92 -3.73 26.10
C ALA A 106 0.55 -3.40 25.46
N LEU A 107 0.51 -2.42 24.56
CA LEU A 107 -0.70 -2.09 23.80
C LEU A 107 -1.08 -3.19 22.81
N PHE A 108 -0.12 -3.78 22.10
CA PHE A 108 -0.38 -4.95 21.25
C PHE A 108 -0.91 -6.11 22.08
N GLU A 109 -0.34 -6.39 23.24
CA GLU A 109 -0.75 -7.49 24.11
C GLU A 109 -2.20 -7.31 24.59
N LYS A 110 -2.55 -6.09 25.04
CA LYS A 110 -3.91 -5.74 25.44
C LYS A 110 -4.89 -5.85 24.26
N SER A 111 -4.50 -5.34 23.09
CA SER A 111 -5.29 -5.44 21.86
C SER A 111 -5.54 -6.90 21.45
N ALA A 112 -4.51 -7.74 21.52
CA ALA A 112 -4.58 -9.16 21.20
C ALA A 112 -5.50 -9.92 22.17
N LYS A 113 -5.38 -9.66 23.48
CA LYS A 113 -6.27 -10.23 24.52
C LYS A 113 -7.73 -9.83 24.34
N LEU A 114 -8.00 -8.69 23.69
CA LEU A 114 -9.34 -8.24 23.30
C LEU A 114 -9.81 -8.78 21.93
N GLY A 115 -9.06 -9.71 21.33
CA GLY A 115 -9.44 -10.39 20.09
C GLY A 115 -9.01 -9.68 18.80
N ASN A 116 -7.98 -8.82 18.85
CA ASN A 116 -7.35 -8.30 17.64
C ASN A 116 -6.26 -9.27 17.11
N PRO A 117 -6.50 -9.95 15.98
CA PRO A 117 -5.54 -10.90 15.42
C PRO A 117 -4.24 -10.23 15.01
N TYR A 118 -4.30 -9.04 14.42
CA TYR A 118 -3.14 -8.36 13.88
C TYR A 118 -2.17 -7.96 14.99
N ALA A 119 -2.70 -7.57 16.15
CA ALA A 119 -1.89 -7.29 17.33
C ALA A 119 -1.17 -8.55 17.86
N ALA A 120 -1.86 -9.70 17.90
CA ALA A 120 -1.22 -10.97 18.24
C ALA A 120 -0.08 -11.28 17.26
N LEU A 121 -0.32 -11.13 15.96
CA LEU A 121 0.69 -11.45 14.94
C LEU A 121 1.90 -10.49 14.97
N ARG A 122 1.77 -9.28 15.50
CA ARG A 122 2.92 -8.40 15.78
C ARG A 122 3.80 -8.92 16.93
N LEU A 123 3.22 -9.62 17.89
CA LEU A 123 3.94 -10.26 19.02
C LEU A 123 4.44 -11.67 18.71
N SER A 124 4.20 -12.17 17.50
CA SER A 124 4.71 -13.47 17.04
C SER A 124 6.12 -13.31 16.46
N PRO A 125 7.15 -13.98 17.03
CA PRO A 125 8.47 -13.99 16.42
C PRO A 125 8.46 -14.75 15.08
N LYS A 126 7.57 -15.72 14.87
CA LYS A 126 7.38 -16.39 13.57
C LYS A 126 7.06 -15.40 12.43
N TYR A 127 6.18 -14.44 12.67
CA TYR A 127 5.69 -13.54 11.62
C TYR A 127 6.26 -12.12 11.67
N ASN A 128 6.93 -11.76 12.77
CA ASN A 128 7.49 -10.43 12.99
C ASN A 128 8.87 -10.46 13.67
N GLN A 129 9.68 -11.49 13.39
CA GLN A 129 10.91 -11.84 14.13
C GLN A 129 11.76 -10.62 14.53
N TYR A 130 12.27 -9.89 13.54
CA TYR A 130 13.22 -8.80 13.77
C TYR A 130 12.65 -7.73 14.71
N GLN A 131 11.44 -7.26 14.45
CA GLN A 131 10.84 -6.19 15.22
C GLN A 131 10.37 -6.69 16.58
N CYS A 132 9.87 -7.92 16.64
CA CYS A 132 9.47 -8.55 17.89
C CYS A 132 10.68 -8.68 18.81
N GLU A 133 11.70 -9.43 18.41
CA GLU A 133 12.86 -9.73 19.25
C GLU A 133 13.63 -8.45 19.62
N MET A 134 13.84 -7.55 18.65
CA MET A 134 14.65 -6.35 18.88
C MET A 134 13.93 -5.27 19.69
N ARG A 135 12.63 -5.04 19.44
CA ARG A 135 11.91 -3.90 20.04
C ARG A 135 11.02 -4.33 21.19
N MET A 136 10.40 -5.50 21.11
CA MET A 136 9.34 -5.93 22.04
C MET A 136 9.82 -7.00 23.02
N SER A 137 10.92 -7.70 22.71
CA SER A 137 11.67 -8.59 23.60
C SER A 137 10.76 -9.56 24.38
N SER A 138 10.59 -9.39 25.69
CA SER A 138 9.84 -10.30 26.58
C SER A 138 8.34 -10.40 26.30
N TYR A 139 7.78 -9.56 25.42
CA TYR A 139 6.39 -9.68 24.98
C TYR A 139 6.21 -10.66 23.82
N CYS A 140 7.31 -11.09 23.18
CA CYS A 140 7.30 -11.99 22.04
C CYS A 140 7.18 -13.43 22.48
N ASP A 141 6.21 -14.13 21.91
CA ASP A 141 5.94 -15.53 22.24
C ASP A 141 5.32 -16.25 21.04
N ASP A 142 5.76 -17.48 20.78
CA ASP A 142 5.26 -18.27 19.65
C ASP A 142 3.76 -18.58 19.75
N SER A 143 3.19 -18.62 20.96
CA SER A 143 1.75 -18.80 21.18
C SER A 143 0.90 -17.72 20.53
N TRP A 144 1.43 -16.51 20.38
CA TRP A 144 0.75 -15.43 19.67
C TRP A 144 0.51 -15.74 18.19
N SER A 145 1.35 -16.57 17.58
CA SER A 145 1.17 -17.05 16.21
C SER A 145 -0.15 -17.80 16.08
N LYS A 146 -0.38 -18.77 16.98
CA LYS A 146 -1.61 -19.57 16.98
C LYS A 146 -2.83 -18.71 17.30
N ILE A 147 -2.74 -17.85 18.31
CA ILE A 147 -3.83 -16.95 18.70
C ILE A 147 -4.25 -16.05 17.53
N GLY A 148 -3.27 -15.43 16.87
CA GLY A 148 -3.50 -14.55 15.73
C GLY A 148 -4.16 -15.27 14.56
N ILE A 149 -3.66 -16.45 14.19
CA ILE A 149 -4.21 -17.26 13.09
C ILE A 149 -5.63 -17.76 13.43
N ASP A 150 -5.86 -18.27 14.64
CA ASP A 150 -7.19 -18.76 15.05
C ASP A 150 -8.23 -17.62 15.03
N LEU A 151 -7.84 -16.40 15.47
CA LEU A 151 -8.69 -15.21 15.39
C LEU A 151 -8.96 -14.76 13.95
N LEU A 152 -7.95 -14.78 13.07
CA LEU A 152 -8.14 -14.48 11.64
C LEU A 152 -9.07 -15.52 10.99
N ALA A 153 -8.89 -16.80 11.27
CA ALA A 153 -9.72 -17.89 10.75
C ALA A 153 -11.20 -17.69 11.11
N LYS A 154 -11.47 -17.30 12.36
CA LYS A 154 -12.84 -16.99 12.81
C LYS A 154 -13.45 -15.79 12.07
N ARG A 155 -12.66 -14.73 11.82
CA ARG A 155 -13.14 -13.56 11.08
C ARG A 155 -13.37 -13.91 9.60
N ALA A 156 -12.43 -14.61 8.99
CA ALA A 156 -12.50 -15.08 7.61
C ALA A 156 -13.74 -15.94 7.36
N SER A 157 -14.05 -16.89 8.26
CA SER A 157 -15.24 -17.74 8.15
C SER A 157 -16.56 -16.97 8.31
N SER A 158 -16.50 -15.73 8.84
CA SER A 158 -17.63 -14.82 8.95
C SER A 158 -17.73 -13.85 7.76
N GLY A 159 -16.90 -14.03 6.72
CA GLY A 159 -16.90 -13.21 5.50
C GLY A 159 -15.95 -12.00 5.53
N ASP A 160 -15.08 -11.86 6.55
CA ASP A 160 -14.09 -10.77 6.58
C ASP A 160 -12.99 -11.03 5.53
N LEU A 161 -13.09 -10.35 4.38
CA LEU A 161 -12.16 -10.48 3.27
C LEU A 161 -10.73 -10.03 3.61
N SER A 162 -10.58 -9.02 4.46
CA SER A 162 -9.25 -8.60 4.94
C SER A 162 -8.61 -9.69 5.80
N ALA A 163 -9.40 -10.40 6.61
CA ALA A 163 -8.92 -11.55 7.38
C ALA A 163 -8.62 -12.78 6.49
N GLN A 164 -9.44 -13.05 5.48
CA GLN A 164 -9.16 -14.10 4.47
C GLN A 164 -7.82 -13.86 3.78
N TYR A 165 -7.61 -12.64 3.29
CA TYR A 165 -6.33 -12.25 2.70
C TYR A 165 -5.18 -12.32 3.71
N ALA A 166 -5.39 -11.89 4.96
CA ALA A 166 -4.36 -11.97 5.99
C ALA A 166 -3.94 -13.44 6.26
N LEU A 167 -4.88 -14.38 6.31
CA LEU A 167 -4.55 -15.80 6.48
C LEU A 167 -3.65 -16.30 5.36
N LEU A 168 -4.00 -16.03 4.11
CA LEU A 168 -3.18 -16.41 2.98
C LEU A 168 -1.82 -15.72 3.01
N TYR A 169 -1.80 -14.43 3.35
CA TYR A 169 -0.56 -13.69 3.57
C TYR A 169 0.32 -14.46 4.57
N TYR A 170 -0.14 -14.78 5.77
CA TYR A 170 0.68 -15.49 6.76
C TYR A 170 0.91 -16.99 6.45
N ALA A 171 0.02 -17.66 5.72
CA ALA A 171 0.16 -19.07 5.36
C ALA A 171 1.29 -19.33 4.35
N ARG A 172 1.66 -18.32 3.55
CA ARG A 172 2.73 -18.43 2.54
C ARG A 172 4.09 -18.89 3.10
N PHE A 173 4.31 -18.70 4.40
CA PHE A 173 5.52 -19.15 5.09
C PHE A 173 5.55 -20.66 5.33
N ASP A 174 4.39 -21.29 5.41
CA ASP A 174 4.24 -22.70 5.74
C ASP A 174 3.88 -23.54 4.50
N ASN A 175 3.05 -23.00 3.59
CA ASN A 175 2.56 -23.69 2.40
C ASN A 175 2.46 -22.74 1.21
N ALA A 176 3.25 -22.99 0.16
CA ALA A 176 3.22 -22.25 -1.11
C ALA A 176 2.93 -23.21 -2.29
N ASP A 177 1.93 -24.07 -2.14
CA ASP A 177 1.55 -25.04 -3.16
C ASP A 177 0.56 -24.47 -4.20
N GLU A 178 0.15 -25.30 -5.14
CA GLU A 178 -0.82 -24.96 -6.18
C GLU A 178 -2.18 -24.57 -5.57
N LYS A 179 -2.61 -25.26 -4.50
CA LYS A 179 -3.89 -25.01 -3.83
C LYS A 179 -3.91 -23.60 -3.23
N TYR A 180 -2.85 -23.23 -2.51
CA TYR A 180 -2.67 -21.88 -1.99
C TYR A 180 -2.79 -20.83 -3.11
N PHE A 181 -2.15 -21.07 -4.25
CA PHE A 181 -2.19 -20.12 -5.37
C PHE A 181 -3.63 -19.87 -5.85
N TYR A 182 -4.44 -20.91 -6.04
CA TYR A 182 -5.83 -20.74 -6.48
C TYR A 182 -6.75 -20.14 -5.41
N GLU A 183 -6.54 -20.45 -4.12
CA GLU A 183 -7.22 -19.76 -3.02
C GLU A 183 -6.89 -18.25 -3.01
N PHE A 184 -5.62 -17.92 -3.31
CA PHE A 184 -5.17 -16.55 -3.45
C PHE A 184 -5.81 -15.84 -4.65
N ILE A 185 -5.87 -16.47 -5.82
CA ILE A 185 -6.57 -15.91 -6.99
C ILE A 185 -8.05 -15.65 -6.70
N ASN A 186 -8.73 -16.55 -5.97
CA ASN A 186 -10.12 -16.32 -5.57
C ASN A 186 -10.25 -15.11 -4.62
N THR A 187 -9.34 -14.99 -3.64
CA THR A 187 -9.30 -13.83 -2.74
C THR A 187 -9.03 -12.52 -3.49
N VAL A 188 -8.19 -12.56 -4.53
CA VAL A 188 -7.96 -11.42 -5.43
C VAL A 188 -9.24 -11.04 -6.17
N LYS A 189 -9.96 -12.03 -6.70
CA LYS A 189 -11.22 -11.81 -7.41
C LYS A 189 -12.29 -11.19 -6.49
N GLU A 190 -12.44 -11.70 -5.28
CA GLU A 190 -13.35 -11.14 -4.28
C GLU A 190 -12.92 -9.72 -3.89
N GLY A 191 -11.62 -9.50 -3.68
CA GLY A 191 -11.03 -8.18 -3.45
C GLY A 191 -11.37 -7.17 -4.54
N MET A 192 -11.28 -7.60 -5.80
CA MET A 192 -11.65 -6.77 -6.94
C MET A 192 -13.13 -6.36 -6.89
N ASN A 193 -14.05 -7.31 -6.64
CA ASN A 193 -15.48 -7.02 -6.56
C ASN A 193 -15.85 -6.07 -5.39
N GLU A 194 -15.16 -6.21 -4.25
CA GLU A 194 -15.41 -5.42 -3.04
C GLU A 194 -14.54 -4.14 -2.96
N ASN A 195 -13.82 -3.79 -4.04
CA ASN A 195 -12.87 -2.67 -4.10
C ASN A 195 -11.72 -2.70 -3.08
N TYR A 196 -11.40 -3.88 -2.53
CA TYR A 196 -10.22 -4.12 -1.71
C TYR A 196 -9.07 -4.67 -2.58
N PHE A 197 -8.27 -3.77 -3.14
CA PHE A 197 -7.27 -4.10 -4.17
C PHE A 197 -5.90 -4.56 -3.66
N ARG A 198 -5.71 -4.65 -2.35
CA ARG A 198 -4.42 -5.07 -1.81
C ARG A 198 -3.99 -6.50 -2.21
N PRO A 199 -4.89 -7.52 -2.21
CA PRO A 199 -4.56 -8.83 -2.74
C PRO A 199 -4.12 -8.78 -4.20
N LEU A 200 -4.81 -7.98 -5.04
CA LEU A 200 -4.42 -7.78 -6.43
C LEU A 200 -2.99 -7.23 -6.53
N ARG A 201 -2.66 -6.17 -5.78
CA ARG A 201 -1.31 -5.59 -5.81
C ARG A 201 -0.24 -6.59 -5.34
N HIS A 202 -0.57 -7.46 -4.39
CA HIS A 202 0.31 -8.55 -4.00
C HIS A 202 0.49 -9.58 -5.12
N LEU A 203 -0.57 -9.98 -5.83
CA LEU A 203 -0.46 -10.83 -7.03
C LEU A 203 0.43 -10.19 -8.11
N ILE A 204 0.25 -8.90 -8.37
CA ILE A 204 1.11 -8.16 -9.30
C ILE A 204 2.57 -8.19 -8.83
N SER A 205 2.83 -8.01 -7.54
CA SER A 205 4.18 -8.10 -6.97
C SER A 205 4.80 -9.50 -7.16
N MET A 206 4.03 -10.56 -6.93
CA MET A 206 4.47 -11.95 -7.16
C MET A 206 4.92 -12.14 -8.61
N TYR A 207 4.16 -11.64 -9.59
CA TYR A 207 4.55 -11.72 -11.00
C TYR A 207 5.76 -10.85 -11.37
N LEU A 208 5.91 -9.67 -10.75
CA LEU A 208 7.05 -8.77 -10.99
C LEU A 208 8.36 -9.29 -10.40
N LYS A 209 8.27 -10.19 -9.41
CA LYS A 209 9.40 -10.70 -8.63
C LYS A 209 9.66 -12.18 -8.80
N ARG A 210 8.87 -12.87 -9.63
CA ARG A 210 9.08 -14.29 -9.88
C ARG A 210 10.52 -14.54 -10.29
N GLU A 211 11.13 -15.57 -9.74
CA GLU A 211 12.47 -16.01 -10.09
C GLU A 211 12.41 -17.08 -11.17
N HIS A 212 13.55 -17.43 -11.74
CA HIS A 212 13.64 -18.62 -12.59
C HIS A 212 13.38 -19.88 -11.75
N SER A 213 12.70 -20.87 -12.34
CA SER A 213 12.50 -22.19 -11.70
C SER A 213 13.77 -23.04 -11.64
N SER A 214 14.91 -22.49 -12.08
CA SER A 214 16.22 -23.14 -12.00
C SER A 214 16.74 -23.10 -10.56
N LEU A 215 17.25 -24.23 -10.07
CA LEU A 215 17.82 -24.34 -8.73
C LEU A 215 19.06 -23.45 -8.50
N PHE A 216 19.63 -22.91 -9.58
CA PHE A 216 20.90 -22.17 -9.59
C PHE A 216 20.76 -20.71 -10.07
N ASP A 217 19.53 -20.28 -10.38
CA ASP A 217 19.28 -18.93 -10.90
C ASP A 217 18.16 -18.24 -10.10
N SER A 218 18.57 -17.36 -9.20
CA SER A 218 17.67 -16.51 -8.42
C SER A 218 17.40 -15.15 -9.08
N SER A 219 17.78 -14.96 -10.35
CA SER A 219 17.44 -13.75 -11.07
C SER A 219 15.94 -13.67 -11.34
N VAL A 220 15.42 -12.45 -11.40
CA VAL A 220 14.01 -12.19 -11.69
C VAL A 220 13.74 -12.59 -13.13
N ASN A 221 12.79 -13.51 -13.33
CA ASN A 221 12.33 -13.92 -14.65
C ASN A 221 11.41 -12.84 -15.23
N PRO A 222 11.84 -12.09 -16.26
CA PRO A 222 11.11 -10.91 -16.73
C PRO A 222 9.74 -11.29 -17.32
N LEU A 223 8.77 -10.41 -17.10
CA LEU A 223 7.47 -10.48 -17.77
C LEU A 223 7.62 -10.22 -19.28
N SER A 224 6.95 -11.04 -20.09
CA SER A 224 6.76 -10.72 -21.50
C SER A 224 5.92 -9.45 -21.66
N GLU A 225 6.08 -8.74 -22.78
CA GLU A 225 5.25 -7.56 -23.09
C GLU A 225 3.75 -7.90 -23.13
N LYS A 226 3.39 -9.12 -23.55
CA LYS A 226 2.01 -9.63 -23.50
C LYS A 226 1.53 -9.74 -22.06
N ASP A 227 2.28 -10.40 -21.18
CA ASP A 227 1.92 -10.57 -19.77
C ASP A 227 1.79 -9.22 -19.06
N LYS A 228 2.70 -8.28 -19.32
CA LYS A 228 2.62 -6.93 -18.76
C LYS A 228 1.32 -6.23 -19.15
N LYS A 229 0.87 -6.38 -20.40
CA LYS A 229 -0.40 -5.80 -20.87
C LYS A 229 -1.61 -6.44 -20.20
N GLU A 230 -1.58 -7.73 -19.91
CA GLU A 230 -2.67 -8.40 -19.18
C GLU A 230 -2.74 -7.95 -17.72
N LEU A 231 -1.60 -7.89 -17.03
CA LEU A 231 -1.52 -7.36 -15.66
C LEU A 231 -1.96 -5.88 -15.58
N LEU A 232 -1.61 -5.09 -16.60
CA LEU A 232 -2.02 -3.69 -16.71
C LEU A 232 -3.54 -3.52 -16.77
N LYS A 233 -4.28 -4.44 -17.40
CA LYS A 233 -5.76 -4.40 -17.41
C LYS A 233 -6.32 -4.45 -15.99
N LEU A 234 -5.77 -5.33 -15.14
CA LEU A 234 -6.20 -5.47 -13.75
C LEU A 234 -5.87 -4.22 -12.92
N LEU A 235 -4.69 -3.64 -13.12
CA LEU A 235 -4.31 -2.40 -12.46
C LEU A 235 -5.20 -1.22 -12.88
N PHE A 236 -5.62 -1.16 -14.15
CA PHE A 236 -6.57 -0.14 -14.60
C PHE A 236 -7.98 -0.36 -14.07
N TYR A 237 -8.42 -1.61 -13.89
CA TYR A 237 -9.67 -1.89 -13.18
C TYR A 237 -9.64 -1.34 -11.74
N ALA A 238 -8.54 -1.55 -11.02
CA ALA A 238 -8.36 -0.97 -9.68
C ALA A 238 -8.31 0.57 -9.71
N ALA A 239 -7.62 1.15 -10.69
CA ALA A 239 -7.53 2.60 -10.88
C ALA A 239 -8.88 3.26 -11.21
N ASP A 240 -9.75 2.59 -11.98
CA ASP A 240 -11.11 3.06 -12.24
C ASP A 240 -12.00 2.99 -10.99
N ASN A 241 -11.60 2.21 -10.00
CA ASN A 241 -12.17 2.18 -8.65
C ASN A 241 -11.39 3.03 -7.63
N ASN A 242 -10.66 4.04 -8.13
CA ASN A 242 -9.93 5.04 -7.36
C ASN A 242 -8.80 4.47 -6.47
N ASP A 243 -8.26 3.31 -6.82
CA ASP A 243 -7.11 2.73 -6.11
C ASP A 243 -5.78 3.40 -6.49
N ILE A 244 -5.31 4.26 -5.60
CA ILE A 244 -4.12 5.10 -5.84
C ILE A 244 -2.82 4.31 -5.86
N ASP A 245 -2.64 3.30 -5.01
CA ASP A 245 -1.39 2.53 -5.07
C ASP A 245 -1.30 1.74 -6.40
N SER A 246 -2.43 1.28 -6.97
CA SER A 246 -2.41 0.65 -8.30
C SER A 246 -2.01 1.64 -9.39
N LEU A 247 -2.48 2.90 -9.33
CA LEU A 247 -1.99 3.97 -10.22
C LEU A 247 -0.47 4.20 -10.06
N ASN A 248 0.03 4.16 -8.82
CA ASN A 248 1.46 4.29 -8.54
C ASN A 248 2.26 3.14 -9.14
N VAL A 249 1.76 1.90 -9.04
CA VAL A 249 2.37 0.72 -9.65
C VAL A 249 2.41 0.86 -11.18
N ILE A 250 1.32 1.33 -11.81
CA ILE A 250 1.28 1.58 -13.25
C ILE A 250 2.39 2.57 -13.65
N ASN A 251 2.48 3.72 -12.98
CA ASN A 251 3.47 4.74 -13.29
C ASN A 251 4.92 4.26 -13.09
N LYS A 252 5.18 3.49 -12.04
CA LYS A 252 6.55 3.04 -11.71
C LYS A 252 7.02 1.81 -12.50
N ARG A 253 6.11 0.89 -12.84
CA ARG A 253 6.47 -0.46 -13.33
C ARG A 253 5.93 -0.80 -14.71
N PHE A 254 4.89 -0.10 -15.19
CA PHE A 254 4.22 -0.43 -16.45
C PHE A 254 4.19 0.73 -17.46
N LYS A 255 4.78 1.88 -17.13
CA LYS A 255 4.80 3.06 -18.01
C LYS A 255 5.37 2.76 -19.41
N ASN A 256 6.39 1.90 -19.49
CA ASN A 256 7.05 1.51 -20.73
C ASN A 256 6.17 0.66 -21.68
N VAL A 257 5.09 0.05 -21.19
CA VAL A 257 4.18 -0.77 -22.00
C VAL A 257 2.85 -0.10 -22.32
N LEU A 258 2.65 1.12 -21.81
CA LEU A 258 1.48 1.92 -22.12
C LEU A 258 1.48 2.29 -23.61
N SER A 259 0.39 2.00 -24.31
CA SER A 259 0.21 2.49 -25.69
C SER A 259 0.07 4.02 -25.73
N SER A 260 -0.39 4.62 -24.63
CA SER A 260 -0.49 6.06 -24.43
C SER A 260 -0.59 6.37 -22.93
N GLU A 261 0.05 7.44 -22.49
CA GLU A 261 -0.11 7.95 -21.13
C GLU A 261 -1.45 8.69 -20.92
N ARG A 262 -2.25 8.89 -21.98
CA ARG A 262 -3.51 9.64 -21.89
C ARG A 262 -4.43 9.10 -20.81
N TYR A 263 -4.64 7.78 -20.77
CA TYR A 263 -5.53 7.18 -19.80
C TYR A 263 -4.96 7.28 -18.37
N LEU A 264 -3.66 7.00 -18.19
CA LEU A 264 -2.99 7.19 -16.90
C LEU A 264 -3.17 8.63 -16.39
N ASN A 265 -2.90 9.63 -17.24
CA ASN A 265 -3.05 11.04 -16.90
C ASN A 265 -4.50 11.42 -16.60
N GLN A 266 -5.48 10.85 -17.30
CA GLN A 266 -6.89 11.03 -16.96
C GLN A 266 -7.21 10.46 -15.58
N SER A 267 -6.72 9.26 -15.27
CA SER A 267 -6.97 8.61 -13.98
C SER A 267 -6.29 9.33 -12.82
N VAL A 268 -5.07 9.84 -13.01
CA VAL A 268 -4.40 10.72 -12.02
C VAL A 268 -5.18 12.03 -11.85
N GLY A 269 -5.56 12.68 -12.95
CA GLY A 269 -6.32 13.93 -12.93
C GLY A 269 -7.63 13.84 -12.14
N ARG A 270 -8.38 12.74 -12.30
CA ARG A 270 -9.62 12.48 -11.54
C ARG A 270 -9.38 12.30 -10.04
N ASN A 271 -8.21 11.80 -9.67
CA ASN A 271 -7.84 11.44 -8.30
C ASN A 271 -6.99 12.50 -7.59
N LEU A 272 -6.76 13.68 -8.18
CA LEU A 272 -5.94 14.74 -7.58
C LEU A 272 -6.39 15.15 -6.16
N SER A 273 -7.68 15.06 -5.85
CA SER A 273 -8.18 15.38 -4.50
C SER A 273 -7.89 14.32 -3.46
N VAL A 274 -7.52 13.10 -3.86
CA VAL A 274 -7.30 11.97 -2.92
C VAL A 274 -5.84 11.54 -2.81
N LEU A 275 -4.97 12.06 -3.67
CA LEU A 275 -3.51 11.80 -3.65
C LEU A 275 -2.85 12.38 -2.40
N ASP A 276 -1.79 11.72 -1.95
CA ASP A 276 -1.00 12.15 -0.79
C ASP A 276 0.51 12.16 -1.07
N ASN A 277 1.28 12.53 -0.04
CA ASN A 277 2.73 12.67 -0.13
C ASN A 277 3.43 11.34 -0.46
N LYS A 278 2.90 10.16 -0.10
CA LYS A 278 3.52 8.88 -0.50
C LYS A 278 3.44 8.62 -2.02
N HIS A 279 2.55 9.35 -2.69
CA HIS A 279 2.32 9.31 -4.13
C HIS A 279 2.88 10.52 -4.88
N PHE A 280 3.84 11.25 -4.28
CA PHE A 280 4.39 12.47 -4.88
C PHE A 280 4.96 12.23 -6.29
N VAL A 281 5.67 11.10 -6.53
CA VAL A 281 6.26 10.80 -7.85
C VAL A 281 5.19 10.70 -8.94
N LEU A 282 4.10 9.95 -8.69
CA LEU A 282 2.97 9.84 -9.61
C LEU A 282 2.37 11.22 -9.94
N THR A 283 2.22 12.04 -8.90
CA THR A 283 1.60 13.36 -8.98
C THR A 283 2.49 14.35 -9.74
N PHE A 284 3.79 14.35 -9.45
CA PHE A 284 4.75 15.25 -10.08
C PHE A 284 4.98 14.88 -11.53
N ASP A 285 5.07 13.58 -11.86
CA ASP A 285 5.12 13.11 -13.25
C ASP A 285 3.94 13.65 -14.07
N TYR A 286 2.73 13.61 -13.51
CA TYR A 286 1.53 14.15 -14.13
C TYR A 286 1.64 15.67 -14.39
N PHE A 287 1.97 16.46 -13.37
CA PHE A 287 2.07 17.91 -13.52
C PHE A 287 3.23 18.35 -14.41
N VAL A 288 4.35 17.62 -14.42
CA VAL A 288 5.48 17.86 -15.32
C VAL A 288 5.08 17.56 -16.76
N ALA A 289 4.43 16.42 -17.01
CA ALA A 289 3.96 16.06 -18.34
C ALA A 289 2.98 17.11 -18.88
N LYS A 290 2.01 17.54 -18.05
CA LYS A 290 1.07 18.59 -18.43
C LYS A 290 1.68 19.99 -18.49
N GLY A 291 2.69 20.26 -17.67
CA GLY A 291 3.44 21.52 -17.67
C GLY A 291 4.20 21.78 -18.97
N LYS A 292 4.58 20.74 -19.71
CA LYS A 292 5.19 20.86 -21.05
C LYS A 292 4.19 21.40 -22.10
N GLU A 293 2.92 21.09 -21.93
CA GLU A 293 1.83 21.53 -22.82
C GLU A 293 1.28 22.89 -22.36
N HIS A 294 1.19 23.08 -21.05
CA HIS A 294 0.33 24.07 -20.40
C HIS A 294 0.97 24.57 -19.10
N ARG A 295 1.50 25.81 -19.11
CA ARG A 295 2.31 26.37 -18.01
C ARG A 295 1.58 26.41 -16.66
N GLU A 296 0.27 26.56 -16.66
CA GLU A 296 -0.56 26.56 -15.46
C GLU A 296 -0.42 25.28 -14.62
N PHE A 297 -0.14 24.14 -15.25
CA PHE A 297 0.08 22.88 -14.52
C PHE A 297 1.40 22.87 -13.74
N VAL A 298 2.38 23.68 -14.15
CA VAL A 298 3.62 23.86 -13.37
C VAL A 298 3.30 24.57 -12.04
N VAL A 299 2.44 25.59 -12.09
CA VAL A 299 2.00 26.33 -10.90
C VAL A 299 1.15 25.45 -9.99
N GLN A 300 0.22 24.67 -10.56
CA GLN A 300 -0.60 23.71 -9.81
C GLN A 300 0.25 22.61 -9.15
N GLY A 301 1.22 22.06 -9.87
CA GLY A 301 2.12 21.04 -9.33
C GLY A 301 2.95 21.56 -8.16
N TYR A 302 3.41 22.81 -8.23
CA TYR A 302 4.09 23.44 -7.10
C TYR A 302 3.18 23.63 -5.89
N ALA A 303 1.91 24.04 -6.11
CA ALA A 303 0.92 24.14 -5.04
C ALA A 303 0.62 22.78 -4.37
N VAL A 304 0.57 21.70 -5.14
CA VAL A 304 0.41 20.33 -4.61
C VAL A 304 1.66 19.87 -3.88
N ALA A 305 2.86 20.21 -4.35
CA ALA A 305 4.10 19.94 -3.63
C ALA A 305 4.13 20.61 -2.25
N LYS A 306 3.63 21.87 -2.15
CA LYS A 306 3.43 22.54 -0.85
C LYS A 306 2.43 21.81 0.03
N LEU A 307 1.31 21.38 -0.54
CA LEU A 307 0.29 20.61 0.17
C LEU A 307 0.88 19.35 0.80
N PHE A 308 1.59 18.55 0.00
CA PHE A 308 2.18 17.32 0.47
C PHE A 308 3.26 17.56 1.54
N ALA A 309 4.03 18.64 1.44
CA ALA A 309 5.00 19.00 2.47
C ALA A 309 4.33 19.24 3.84
N THR A 310 3.08 19.73 3.86
CA THR A 310 2.37 19.95 5.14
C THR A 310 1.89 18.68 5.83
N TYR A 311 1.78 17.55 5.10
CA TYR A 311 1.31 16.29 5.69
C TYR A 311 2.34 15.66 6.64
N GLU A 312 3.63 15.76 6.32
CA GLU A 312 4.72 15.13 7.08
C GLU A 312 5.00 15.79 8.44
N GLY A 313 4.25 16.82 8.83
CA GLY A 313 4.51 17.60 10.04
C GLY A 313 5.87 18.31 10.05
N ASN A 314 6.59 18.27 8.93
CA ASN A 314 7.89 18.89 8.73
C ASN A 314 7.71 20.18 7.94
N GLU A 315 8.17 21.30 8.50
CA GLU A 315 8.21 22.62 7.84
C GLU A 315 9.20 22.69 6.66
N TYR A 316 9.73 21.55 6.21
CA TYR A 316 10.78 21.52 5.20
C TYR A 316 10.18 21.35 3.81
N GLY A 317 10.38 22.37 2.97
CA GLY A 317 9.98 22.42 1.56
C GLY A 317 10.68 21.39 0.64
N ILE A 318 11.10 20.23 1.15
CA ILE A 318 11.76 19.17 0.39
C ILE A 318 10.93 18.79 -0.83
N LEU A 319 9.63 18.57 -0.68
CA LEU A 319 8.78 18.21 -1.82
C LEU A 319 8.65 19.32 -2.86
N THR A 320 8.72 20.61 -2.45
CA THR A 320 8.77 21.72 -3.42
C THR A 320 10.10 21.79 -4.16
N THR A 321 11.21 21.48 -3.48
CA THR A 321 12.55 21.35 -4.10
C THR A 321 12.59 20.18 -5.07
N VAL A 322 12.10 19.00 -4.65
CA VAL A 322 12.01 17.80 -5.50
C VAL A 322 11.21 18.09 -6.77
N TYR A 323 10.09 18.81 -6.65
CA TYR A 323 9.30 19.19 -7.81
C TYR A 323 10.07 20.14 -8.74
N GLN A 324 10.76 21.15 -8.20
CA GLN A 324 11.59 22.07 -8.98
C GLN A 324 12.73 21.35 -9.72
N ASP A 325 13.44 20.43 -9.04
CA ASP A 325 14.48 19.59 -9.66
C ASP A 325 13.91 18.77 -10.82
N GLN A 326 12.68 18.28 -10.69
CA GLN A 326 12.02 17.50 -11.73
C GLN A 326 11.63 18.35 -12.95
N LEU A 327 11.23 19.61 -12.73
CA LEU A 327 11.01 20.58 -13.81
C LEU A 327 12.29 20.83 -14.58
N GLU A 328 13.39 21.10 -13.87
CA GLU A 328 14.72 21.34 -14.47
C GLU A 328 15.18 20.15 -15.31
N LYS A 329 15.15 18.94 -14.75
CA LYS A 329 15.49 17.69 -15.46
C LYS A 329 14.61 17.45 -16.69
N SER A 330 13.40 18.02 -16.70
CA SER A 330 12.44 17.90 -17.80
C SER A 330 12.53 19.04 -18.82
N GLY A 331 13.49 19.96 -18.66
CA GLY A 331 13.69 21.12 -19.53
C GLY A 331 12.61 22.20 -19.37
N ILE A 332 11.86 22.20 -18.27
CA ILE A 332 10.84 23.20 -17.97
C ILE A 332 11.47 24.32 -17.16
N THR A 333 11.27 25.57 -17.58
CA THR A 333 11.79 26.74 -16.89
C THR A 333 11.31 26.82 -15.44
N ALA A 334 12.16 27.27 -14.53
CA ALA A 334 11.82 27.44 -13.12
C ALA A 334 10.62 28.39 -12.94
N LEU A 335 9.90 28.23 -11.81
CA LEU A 335 8.80 29.14 -11.46
C LEU A 335 9.34 30.54 -11.10
N THR A 336 8.69 31.56 -11.64
CA THR A 336 8.86 32.95 -11.22
C THR A 336 8.29 33.18 -9.83
N ASP A 337 8.64 34.30 -9.19
CA ASP A 337 8.13 34.62 -7.86
C ASP A 337 6.63 34.91 -7.86
N ASP A 338 6.08 35.45 -8.95
CA ASP A 338 4.63 35.65 -9.07
C ASP A 338 3.88 34.33 -9.30
N GLU A 339 4.47 33.39 -10.03
CA GLU A 339 3.93 32.03 -10.14
C GLU A 339 3.94 31.31 -8.78
N LYS A 340 4.98 31.48 -7.96
CA LYS A 340 5.01 30.92 -6.60
C LYS A 340 3.93 31.54 -5.72
N LYS A 341 3.72 32.86 -5.78
CA LYS A 341 2.60 33.53 -5.07
C LYS A 341 1.24 33.00 -5.52
N ASN A 342 1.06 32.77 -6.81
CA ASN A 342 -0.18 32.17 -7.34
C ASN A 342 -0.36 30.73 -6.85
N ALA A 343 0.72 29.95 -6.76
CA ALA A 343 0.68 28.62 -6.19
C ALA A 343 0.30 28.62 -4.71
N ASP A 344 0.64 29.67 -3.95
CA ASP A 344 0.22 29.80 -2.54
C ASP A 344 -1.30 29.93 -2.40
N LEU A 345 -1.96 30.67 -3.30
CA LEU A 345 -3.41 30.79 -3.35
C LEU A 345 -4.08 29.45 -3.74
N LEU A 346 -3.49 28.74 -4.70
CA LEU A 346 -3.96 27.41 -5.11
C LEU A 346 -3.79 26.39 -3.98
N TYR A 347 -2.68 26.44 -3.25
CA TYR A 347 -2.42 25.58 -2.09
C TYR A 347 -3.53 25.70 -1.05
N GLN A 348 -3.94 26.92 -0.68
CA GLN A 348 -5.05 27.14 0.26
C GLN A 348 -6.38 26.59 -0.28
N THR A 349 -6.60 26.70 -1.59
CA THR A 349 -7.78 26.12 -2.24
C THR A 349 -7.76 24.59 -2.17
N TYR A 350 -6.60 23.97 -2.40
CA TYR A 350 -6.46 22.52 -2.34
C TYR A 350 -6.61 22.00 -0.92
N LEU A 351 -6.00 22.65 0.08
CA LEU A 351 -6.11 22.26 1.48
C LEU A 351 -7.57 22.04 1.92
N ASN A 352 -8.49 22.89 1.45
CA ASN A 352 -9.92 22.81 1.76
C ASN A 352 -10.72 21.79 0.93
N LYS A 353 -10.15 21.25 -0.16
CA LYS A 353 -10.83 20.35 -1.12
C LYS A 353 -10.32 18.92 -1.08
N GLN A 354 -9.30 18.63 -0.27
CA GLN A 354 -8.73 17.29 -0.15
C GLN A 354 -9.74 16.30 0.41
N LYS A 355 -9.68 15.08 -0.14
CA LYS A 355 -10.51 13.91 0.17
C LYS A 355 -9.61 12.69 0.30
N PRO A 356 -8.66 12.69 1.25
CA PRO A 356 -7.62 11.67 1.27
C PRO A 356 -8.21 10.27 1.49
N VAL A 357 -7.72 9.29 0.74
CA VAL A 357 -8.07 7.89 0.93
C VAL A 357 -7.06 7.22 1.85
N ILE A 358 -7.54 6.29 2.67
CA ILE A 358 -6.69 5.50 3.56
C ILE A 358 -6.42 4.16 2.89
N TYR A 359 -5.16 3.88 2.58
CA TYR A 359 -4.71 2.64 1.94
C TYR A 359 -3.85 1.77 2.87
N ILE A 360 -3.41 2.29 4.02
CA ILE A 360 -2.81 1.46 5.06
C ILE A 360 -3.89 0.63 5.77
N ASP A 361 -3.53 -0.59 6.15
CA ASP A 361 -4.37 -1.50 6.91
C ASP A 361 -3.56 -2.22 8.00
N GLU A 362 -4.22 -3.09 8.76
CA GLU A 362 -3.63 -3.75 9.91
C GLU A 362 -2.52 -4.75 9.56
N ILE A 363 -2.51 -5.25 8.32
CA ILE A 363 -1.43 -6.13 7.86
C ILE A 363 -0.22 -5.28 7.46
N SER A 364 -0.39 -4.13 6.76
CA SER A 364 0.73 -3.25 6.38
C SER A 364 1.30 -2.44 7.55
N GLY A 365 0.46 -2.12 8.54
CA GLY A 365 0.83 -1.28 9.67
C GLY A 365 1.07 0.18 9.32
N ALA A 366 1.52 0.95 10.31
CA ALA A 366 1.71 2.40 10.22
C ALA A 366 2.91 2.80 9.34
N TRP A 367 3.96 2.00 9.40
CA TRP A 367 5.24 2.29 8.75
C TRP A 367 5.20 2.01 7.24
N GLY A 368 4.06 1.52 6.74
CA GLY A 368 3.96 1.09 5.36
C GLY A 368 5.08 0.10 5.05
N ASP A 369 5.34 -0.84 5.99
CA ASP A 369 6.18 -2.02 5.77
C ASP A 369 5.45 -2.92 4.76
N VAL A 370 5.26 -2.37 3.57
CA VAL A 370 4.90 -3.09 2.38
C VAL A 370 6.23 -3.63 1.93
N ILE A 371 6.49 -4.88 2.33
CA ILE A 371 7.37 -5.77 1.60
C ILE A 371 6.81 -5.78 0.17
N TYR A 372 7.28 -4.83 -0.64
CA TYR A 372 7.24 -4.95 -2.08
C TYR A 372 8.16 -6.08 -2.39
#